data_AF-A0A4Q5U349-F1
#
_entry.id   AF-A0A4Q5U349-F1
#
_cell.length_a   1.000
_cell.length_b   1.000
_cell.length_c   1.000
_cell.angle_alpha   90.00
_cell.angle_beta   90.00
_cell.angle_gamma   90.00
#
_symmetry.space_group_name_H-M   'P 1'
#
loop_
_entity.id
_entity.type
_entity.pdbx_description
1 polymer ?
#
loop_
_entity_poly.entity_id
_entity_poly.type
_entity_poly.pdbx_seq_one_letter_code
_entity_poly.pdbx_strand_id
1 'polypeptide(L)'
;MDMNINELSTGQLSVDDYQELLEAMKASYPGWSGSYWSLVSISKLISTFPAGQIVIKANGKVIGCALSLIVDYDRFEDNHTYKQITGNYTFSTHDPNGDVLYGIEVFIHPDYRGLRMGRRLYDARKELCEELNLKSIVFGGRIPYYFKHSEKLSPKEYIHKVKTKEIYDPVLSFQLANDFHVMKVMRGYMPEDLESKEFATLLEWDNIYYSPRVKRSFGPSGYVRLGLVQWQMRPYPGLDELFAQVEYFVDAVSGYKSDFALFPELFNGPLMAQFSHLGEAESMRAIARFTNEIRDKFLYLAIKYNVNIITGSMPSIEGEKLKNVGFLCHRNGKVDSYEKIHVTPDESKSWGMQGGSKVQSFETDAGKIGILICYDVEFPELARLLAAQGMQILFVPFLTDTQNSYMRVRCCAQARAIENECFVAISGSVGNLPNVENMDISYSQSVVFTP
;
A
#
# COMPACT_ATOMS: atom_id res chain seq x y z
N MET A 1 -6.62 -50.86 -8.02
CA MET A 1 -5.66 -50.99 -6.90
C MET A 1 -6.23 -50.14 -5.78
N ASP A 2 -6.55 -50.75 -4.64
CA ASP A 2 -6.92 -50.00 -3.44
C ASP A 2 -5.70 -49.18 -2.99
N MET A 3 -5.73 -47.87 -3.25
CA MET A 3 -4.69 -46.97 -2.75
C MET A 3 -4.94 -46.73 -1.27
N ASN A 4 -4.09 -47.29 -0.42
CA ASN A 4 -4.06 -46.98 1.01
C ASN A 4 -3.48 -45.57 1.21
N ILE A 5 -4.35 -44.57 1.24
CA ILE A 5 -4.01 -43.21 1.69
C ILE A 5 -4.15 -43.21 3.21
N ASN A 6 -3.02 -43.35 3.92
CA ASN A 6 -2.98 -43.35 5.37
C ASN A 6 -2.84 -41.93 5.94
N GLU A 7 -2.26 -41.02 5.15
CA GLU A 7 -2.02 -39.63 5.51
C GLU A 7 -2.29 -38.72 4.32
N LEU A 8 -3.01 -37.63 4.54
CA LEU A 8 -3.30 -36.60 3.54
C LEU A 8 -3.05 -35.23 4.16
N SER A 9 -2.21 -34.41 3.53
CA SER A 9 -1.93 -33.06 3.97
C SER A 9 -2.06 -32.05 2.83
N THR A 10 -2.46 -30.83 3.17
CA THR A 10 -2.48 -29.66 2.27
C THR A 10 -1.60 -28.60 2.92
N GLY A 11 -0.72 -27.98 2.14
CA GLY A 11 0.22 -27.00 2.67
C GLY A 11 0.95 -26.26 1.56
N GLN A 12 2.05 -25.60 1.91
CA GLN A 12 2.88 -24.87 0.95
C GLN A 12 3.90 -25.80 0.29
N LEU A 13 4.14 -25.55 -0.99
CA LEU A 13 5.14 -26.26 -1.79
C LEU A 13 6.56 -25.87 -1.32
N SER A 14 7.38 -26.87 -1.00
CA SER A 14 8.81 -26.68 -0.76
C SER A 14 9.63 -26.94 -2.03
N VAL A 15 10.86 -26.41 -2.10
CA VAL A 15 11.80 -26.73 -3.16
C VAL A 15 12.15 -28.22 -3.16
N ASP A 16 12.18 -28.84 -1.97
CA ASP A 16 12.46 -30.27 -1.80
C ASP A 16 11.38 -31.16 -2.45
N ASP A 17 10.18 -30.62 -2.66
CA ASP A 17 9.06 -31.34 -3.28
C ASP A 17 9.15 -31.41 -4.81
N TYR A 18 10.14 -30.73 -5.42
CA TYR A 18 10.18 -30.52 -6.87
C TYR A 18 10.19 -31.81 -7.68
N GLN A 19 10.93 -32.84 -7.25
CA GLN A 19 11.01 -34.10 -8.01
C GLN A 19 9.65 -34.80 -8.06
N GLU A 20 8.95 -34.84 -6.94
CA GLU A 20 7.61 -35.44 -6.86
C GLU A 20 6.57 -34.60 -7.61
N LEU A 21 6.68 -33.28 -7.52
CA LEU A 21 5.86 -32.36 -8.30
C LEU A 21 6.04 -32.59 -9.81
N LEU A 22 7.29 -32.73 -10.27
CA LEU A 22 7.61 -32.98 -11.68
C LEU A 22 7.06 -34.33 -12.16
N GLU A 23 7.17 -35.38 -11.35
CA GLU A 23 6.55 -36.69 -11.64
C GLU A 23 5.03 -36.56 -11.77
N ALA A 24 4.38 -35.92 -10.79
CA ALA A 24 2.94 -35.78 -10.79
C ALA A 24 2.40 -34.89 -11.92
N MET A 25 3.15 -33.86 -12.30
CA MET A 25 2.84 -33.01 -13.44
C MET A 25 2.95 -33.78 -14.77
N LYS A 26 4.03 -34.54 -14.98
CA LYS A 26 4.20 -35.38 -16.18
C LYS A 26 3.10 -36.42 -16.30
N ALA A 27 2.71 -37.05 -15.19
CA ALA A 27 1.61 -38.01 -15.16
C ALA A 27 0.26 -37.33 -15.48
N SER A 28 0.05 -36.09 -15.04
CA SER A 28 -1.20 -35.36 -15.23
C SER A 28 -1.46 -34.92 -16.67
N TYR A 29 -0.39 -34.71 -17.45
CA TYR A 29 -0.44 -34.25 -18.84
C TYR A 29 0.34 -35.18 -19.79
N PRO A 30 -0.11 -36.44 -19.97
CA PRO A 30 0.56 -37.37 -20.87
C PRO A 30 0.45 -36.87 -22.32
N GLY A 31 1.58 -36.52 -22.93
CA GLY A 31 1.61 -36.00 -24.31
C GLY A 31 1.55 -34.48 -24.45
N TRP A 32 1.77 -33.72 -23.37
CA TRP A 32 1.94 -32.27 -23.45
C TRP A 32 3.11 -31.89 -24.36
N SER A 33 2.84 -31.05 -25.36
CA SER A 33 3.85 -30.56 -26.31
C SER A 33 4.64 -29.35 -25.80
N GLY A 34 4.21 -28.71 -24.72
CA GLY A 34 4.91 -27.60 -24.08
C GLY A 34 5.96 -28.04 -23.06
N SER A 35 6.66 -27.07 -22.48
CA SER A 35 7.61 -27.32 -21.40
C SER A 35 6.91 -27.52 -20.06
N TYR A 36 7.45 -28.42 -19.24
CA TYR A 36 7.10 -28.57 -17.83
C TYR A 36 7.77 -27.48 -16.99
N TRP A 37 7.20 -27.17 -15.82
CA TRP A 37 7.83 -26.22 -14.89
C TRP A 37 9.21 -26.70 -14.45
N SER A 38 10.22 -25.84 -14.65
CA SER A 38 11.60 -26.11 -14.25
C SER A 38 11.80 -25.87 -12.75
N LEU A 39 12.85 -26.48 -12.17
CA LEU A 39 13.24 -26.23 -10.78
C LEU A 39 13.46 -24.74 -10.53
N VAL A 40 14.09 -24.05 -11.49
CA VAL A 40 14.34 -22.61 -11.40
C VAL A 40 13.03 -21.82 -11.33
N SER A 41 12.04 -22.18 -12.16
CA SER A 41 10.72 -21.53 -12.16
C SER A 41 9.97 -21.77 -10.85
N ILE A 42 9.95 -23.02 -10.36
CA ILE A 42 9.28 -23.39 -9.12
C ILE A 42 9.95 -22.71 -7.92
N SER A 43 11.28 -22.76 -7.81
CA SER A 43 12.01 -22.06 -6.75
C SER A 43 11.75 -20.55 -6.77
N LYS A 44 11.59 -19.95 -7.95
CA LYS A 44 11.24 -18.54 -8.08
C LYS A 44 9.81 -18.25 -7.60
N LEU A 45 8.84 -19.08 -7.94
CA LEU A 45 7.47 -18.93 -7.44
C LEU A 45 7.41 -19.06 -5.92
N ILE A 46 8.12 -20.06 -5.35
CA ILE A 46 8.21 -20.27 -3.91
C ILE A 46 8.85 -19.08 -3.23
N SER A 47 9.94 -18.51 -3.77
CA SER A 47 10.59 -17.34 -3.15
C SER A 47 9.80 -16.04 -3.33
N THR A 48 9.04 -15.91 -4.42
CA THR A 48 8.26 -14.70 -4.74
C THR A 48 6.96 -14.65 -3.94
N PHE A 49 6.21 -15.75 -3.92
CA PHE A 49 4.92 -15.82 -3.23
C PHE A 49 4.69 -17.21 -2.61
N PRO A 50 5.35 -17.53 -1.49
CA PRO A 50 5.30 -18.85 -0.88
C PRO A 50 3.88 -19.32 -0.56
N ALA A 51 3.04 -18.43 0.00
CA ALA A 51 1.67 -18.74 0.38
C ALA A 51 0.78 -19.13 -0.82
N GLY A 52 1.06 -18.60 -2.01
CA GLY A 52 0.32 -18.89 -3.23
C GLY A 52 0.66 -20.22 -3.92
N GLN A 53 1.68 -20.94 -3.43
CA GLN A 53 2.12 -22.21 -4.00
C GLN A 53 1.62 -23.35 -3.13
N ILE A 54 0.40 -23.82 -3.40
CA ILE A 54 -0.30 -24.80 -2.58
C ILE A 54 -0.04 -26.20 -3.14
N VAL A 55 0.17 -27.18 -2.26
CA VAL A 55 0.42 -28.58 -2.60
C VAL A 55 -0.46 -29.51 -1.76
N ILE A 56 -0.88 -30.62 -2.34
CA ILE A 56 -1.47 -31.74 -1.61
C ILE A 56 -0.50 -32.91 -1.64
N LYS A 57 -0.25 -33.51 -0.47
CA LYS A 57 0.56 -34.71 -0.32
C LYS A 57 -0.27 -35.87 0.21
N ALA A 58 -0.05 -37.06 -0.34
CA ALA A 58 -0.57 -38.31 0.19
C ALA A 58 0.59 -39.21 0.61
N ASN A 59 0.60 -39.65 1.87
CA ASN A 59 1.70 -40.42 2.47
C ASN A 59 3.08 -39.74 2.24
N GLY A 60 3.14 -38.41 2.38
CA GLY A 60 4.35 -37.61 2.13
C GLY A 60 4.64 -37.28 0.66
N LYS A 61 4.02 -37.94 -0.32
CA LYS A 61 4.26 -37.71 -1.75
C LYS A 61 3.36 -36.63 -2.33
N VAL A 62 3.89 -35.69 -3.12
CA VAL A 62 3.08 -34.71 -3.88
C VAL A 62 2.15 -35.40 -4.88
N ILE A 63 0.86 -35.13 -4.77
CA ILE A 63 -0.19 -35.67 -5.66
C ILE A 63 -0.96 -34.59 -6.42
N GLY A 64 -0.68 -33.31 -6.16
CA GLY A 64 -1.29 -32.20 -6.88
C GLY A 64 -0.83 -30.85 -6.35
N CYS A 65 -0.98 -29.80 -7.16
CA CYS A 65 -0.61 -28.44 -6.78
C CYS A 65 -1.55 -27.40 -7.36
N ALA A 66 -1.50 -26.21 -6.77
CA ALA A 66 -2.13 -25.00 -7.25
C ALA A 66 -1.12 -23.84 -7.12
N LEU A 67 -0.61 -23.34 -8.26
CA LEU A 67 0.39 -22.25 -8.30
C LEU A 67 -0.30 -20.92 -8.60
N SER A 68 0.03 -19.86 -7.89
CA SER A 68 -0.71 -18.58 -7.98
C SER A 68 0.22 -17.37 -7.89
N LEU A 69 -0.24 -16.22 -8.38
CA LEU A 69 0.34 -14.89 -8.15
C LEU A 69 -0.71 -13.96 -7.57
N ILE A 70 -0.29 -12.87 -6.95
CA ILE A 70 -1.12 -11.68 -6.76
C ILE A 70 -0.78 -10.73 -7.90
N VAL A 71 -1.80 -10.18 -8.57
CA VAL A 71 -1.62 -9.22 -9.67
C VAL A 71 -2.51 -8.01 -9.45
N ASP A 72 -2.04 -6.85 -9.90
CA ASP A 72 -2.87 -5.65 -10.09
C ASP A 72 -3.64 -5.83 -11.41
N TYR A 73 -4.86 -6.36 -11.31
CA TYR A 73 -5.56 -6.90 -12.48
C TYR A 73 -6.02 -5.80 -13.44
N ASP A 74 -6.25 -4.58 -12.96
CA ASP A 74 -6.61 -3.42 -13.80
C ASP A 74 -5.53 -3.08 -14.85
N ARG A 75 -4.28 -3.54 -14.64
CA ARG A 75 -3.18 -3.39 -15.64
C ARG A 75 -3.29 -4.38 -16.80
N PHE A 76 -4.10 -5.41 -16.66
CA PHE A 76 -4.31 -6.45 -17.64
C PHE A 76 -5.72 -6.32 -18.18
N GLU A 77 -5.85 -6.08 -19.48
CA GLU A 77 -7.15 -6.20 -20.12
C GLU A 77 -7.64 -7.66 -20.05
N ASP A 78 -8.95 -7.88 -20.17
CA ASP A 78 -9.58 -9.23 -20.26
C ASP A 78 -9.23 -9.99 -21.56
N ASN A 79 -8.08 -9.71 -22.17
CA ASN A 79 -7.56 -10.30 -23.41
C ASN A 79 -6.05 -10.61 -23.31
N HIS A 80 -5.46 -10.55 -22.12
CA HIS A 80 -4.06 -10.89 -21.93
C HIS A 80 -3.77 -12.36 -22.30
N THR A 81 -2.53 -12.63 -22.68
CA THR A 81 -2.01 -13.98 -22.92
C THR A 81 -1.39 -14.55 -21.65
N TYR A 82 -1.25 -15.87 -21.61
CA TYR A 82 -0.54 -16.56 -20.53
C TYR A 82 0.88 -16.03 -20.33
N LYS A 83 1.58 -15.71 -21.43
CA LYS A 83 2.93 -15.12 -21.38
C LYS A 83 2.90 -13.72 -20.78
N GLN A 84 1.92 -12.89 -21.11
CA GLN A 84 1.82 -11.53 -20.56
C GLN A 84 1.57 -11.56 -19.05
N ILE A 85 0.56 -12.31 -18.59
CA ILE A 85 0.18 -12.34 -17.17
C ILE A 85 1.22 -13.01 -16.27
N THR A 86 2.07 -13.87 -16.81
CA THR A 86 3.20 -14.48 -16.08
C THR A 86 4.52 -13.71 -16.22
N GLY A 87 4.53 -12.56 -16.91
CA GLY A 87 5.75 -11.79 -17.14
C GLY A 87 6.78 -12.58 -17.96
N ASN A 88 6.34 -13.25 -19.01
CA ASN A 88 7.11 -14.19 -19.82
C ASN A 88 7.76 -15.30 -18.98
N TYR A 89 6.97 -15.95 -18.12
CA TYR A 89 7.40 -16.98 -17.17
C TYR A 89 8.46 -16.53 -16.14
N THR A 90 8.74 -15.22 -16.07
CA THR A 90 9.62 -14.67 -15.03
C THR A 90 8.87 -14.33 -13.74
N PHE A 91 7.54 -14.32 -13.79
CA PHE A 91 6.65 -13.96 -12.68
C PHE A 91 6.84 -12.52 -12.17
N SER A 92 7.41 -11.64 -13.00
CA SER A 92 7.62 -10.22 -12.69
C SER A 92 6.33 -9.41 -12.55
N THR A 93 5.20 -9.99 -12.92
CA THR A 93 3.85 -9.45 -12.76
C THR A 93 3.30 -9.63 -11.35
N HIS A 94 3.99 -10.41 -10.49
CA HIS A 94 3.62 -10.52 -9.09
C HIS A 94 3.69 -9.15 -8.41
N ASP A 95 2.57 -8.72 -7.83
CA ASP A 95 2.47 -7.51 -7.03
C ASP A 95 1.81 -7.87 -5.69
N PRO A 96 2.56 -7.87 -4.56
CA PRO A 96 1.99 -8.11 -3.24
C PRO A 96 0.87 -7.12 -2.85
N ASN A 97 0.79 -5.98 -3.54
CA ASN A 97 -0.25 -4.96 -3.36
C ASN A 97 -1.35 -5.03 -4.43
N GLY A 98 -1.34 -6.04 -5.30
CA GLY A 98 -2.38 -6.30 -6.27
C GLY A 98 -3.73 -6.65 -5.62
N ASP A 99 -4.73 -6.87 -6.45
CA ASP A 99 -6.13 -7.01 -6.02
C ASP A 99 -6.76 -8.35 -6.40
N VAL A 100 -6.11 -9.16 -7.25
CA VAL A 100 -6.61 -10.45 -7.70
C VAL A 100 -5.59 -11.56 -7.45
N LEU A 101 -6.07 -12.72 -6.97
CA LEU A 101 -5.27 -13.94 -6.93
C LEU A 101 -5.34 -14.63 -8.29
N TYR A 102 -4.29 -14.52 -9.09
CA TYR A 102 -4.24 -15.12 -10.42
C TYR A 102 -3.75 -16.57 -10.37
N GLY A 103 -4.56 -17.51 -10.86
CA GLY A 103 -4.21 -18.92 -10.95
C GLY A 103 -3.31 -19.22 -12.15
N ILE A 104 -2.09 -19.72 -11.90
CA ILE A 104 -1.13 -20.12 -12.94
C ILE A 104 -1.35 -21.58 -13.34
N GLU A 105 -1.44 -22.49 -12.37
CA GLU A 105 -1.48 -23.93 -12.62
C GLU A 105 -2.39 -24.62 -11.63
N VAL A 106 -3.09 -25.68 -12.05
CA VAL A 106 -3.76 -26.60 -11.15
C VAL A 106 -3.81 -28.00 -11.75
N PHE A 107 -3.26 -28.99 -11.04
CA PHE A 107 -3.37 -30.37 -11.46
C PHE A 107 -3.47 -31.33 -10.28
N ILE A 108 -4.06 -32.50 -10.55
CA ILE A 108 -4.09 -33.66 -9.66
C ILE A 108 -3.60 -34.87 -10.45
N HIS A 109 -2.67 -35.60 -9.83
CA HIS A 109 -2.14 -36.86 -10.33
C HIS A 109 -3.29 -37.80 -10.72
N PRO A 110 -3.26 -38.46 -11.91
CA PRO A 110 -4.38 -39.24 -12.43
C PRO A 110 -4.97 -40.25 -11.44
N ASP A 111 -4.12 -40.99 -10.74
CA ASP A 111 -4.55 -41.99 -9.75
C ASP A 111 -5.40 -41.40 -8.61
N TYR A 112 -5.22 -40.12 -8.27
CA TYR A 112 -5.91 -39.46 -7.17
C TYR A 112 -7.13 -38.63 -7.62
N ARG A 113 -7.49 -38.70 -8.92
CA ARG A 113 -8.69 -38.03 -9.46
C ARG A 113 -9.95 -38.74 -8.96
N GLY A 114 -11.05 -38.01 -8.85
CA GLY A 114 -12.31 -38.52 -8.28
C GLY A 114 -12.38 -38.49 -6.75
N LEU A 115 -11.25 -38.28 -6.05
CA LEU A 115 -11.19 -38.17 -4.58
C LEU A 115 -11.41 -36.73 -4.05
N ARG A 116 -11.98 -35.84 -4.88
CA ARG A 116 -12.22 -34.42 -4.56
C ARG A 116 -10.96 -33.62 -4.20
N MET A 117 -9.76 -34.09 -4.54
CA MET A 117 -8.50 -33.39 -4.26
C MET A 117 -8.41 -32.04 -4.96
N GLY A 118 -8.91 -31.93 -6.19
CA GLY A 118 -8.97 -30.64 -6.89
C GLY A 118 -9.85 -29.61 -6.17
N ARG A 119 -10.95 -30.06 -5.53
CA ARG A 119 -11.83 -29.18 -4.75
C ARG A 119 -11.08 -28.64 -3.54
N ARG A 120 -10.33 -29.49 -2.83
CA ARG A 120 -9.45 -29.05 -1.72
C ARG A 120 -8.45 -27.97 -2.14
N LEU A 121 -7.86 -28.07 -3.34
CA LEU A 121 -6.95 -27.03 -3.86
C LEU A 121 -7.68 -25.71 -4.13
N TYR A 122 -8.89 -25.76 -4.70
CA TYR A 122 -9.68 -24.55 -4.93
C TYR A 122 -10.18 -23.93 -3.62
N ASP A 123 -10.64 -24.75 -2.67
CA ASP A 123 -11.05 -24.28 -1.35
C ASP A 123 -9.87 -23.60 -0.62
N ALA A 124 -8.67 -24.20 -0.63
CA ALA A 124 -7.47 -23.59 -0.07
C ALA A 124 -7.06 -22.27 -0.77
N ARG A 125 -7.28 -22.14 -2.08
CA ARG A 125 -7.08 -20.87 -2.80
C ARG A 125 -8.12 -19.82 -2.42
N LYS A 126 -9.38 -20.21 -2.21
CA LYS A 126 -10.46 -19.30 -1.76
C LYS A 126 -10.15 -18.78 -0.37
N GLU A 127 -9.78 -19.66 0.55
CA GLU A 127 -9.32 -19.29 1.90
C GLU A 127 -8.15 -18.31 1.82
N LEU A 128 -7.12 -18.59 1.01
CA LEU A 128 -6.00 -17.67 0.82
C LEU A 128 -6.43 -16.30 0.22
N CYS A 129 -7.35 -16.30 -0.74
CA CYS A 129 -7.90 -15.08 -1.34
C CYS A 129 -8.63 -14.22 -0.31
N GLU A 130 -9.41 -14.87 0.56
CA GLU A 130 -10.13 -14.25 1.68
C GLU A 130 -9.16 -13.71 2.74
N GLU A 131 -8.18 -14.51 3.19
CA GLU A 131 -7.17 -14.11 4.17
C GLU A 131 -6.35 -12.90 3.72
N LEU A 132 -6.00 -12.86 2.43
CA LEU A 132 -5.28 -11.73 1.83
C LEU A 132 -6.21 -10.56 1.51
N ASN A 133 -7.52 -10.71 1.66
CA ASN A 133 -8.54 -9.73 1.31
C ASN A 133 -8.37 -9.22 -0.13
N LEU A 134 -8.26 -10.15 -1.08
CA LEU A 134 -8.26 -9.90 -2.51
C LEU A 134 -9.70 -9.90 -3.05
N LYS A 135 -9.95 -9.20 -4.17
CA LYS A 135 -11.29 -9.05 -4.77
C LYS A 135 -11.85 -10.38 -5.29
N SER A 136 -11.00 -11.16 -5.95
CA SER A 136 -11.41 -12.39 -6.63
C SER A 136 -10.22 -13.30 -6.94
N ILE A 137 -10.55 -14.50 -7.41
CA ILE A 137 -9.60 -15.43 -8.04
C ILE A 137 -9.90 -15.46 -9.53
N VAL A 138 -8.89 -15.22 -10.36
CA VAL A 138 -9.02 -15.23 -11.83
C VAL A 138 -8.01 -16.16 -12.46
N PHE A 139 -8.40 -16.86 -13.53
CA PHE A 139 -7.47 -17.61 -14.38
C PHE A 139 -8.06 -17.94 -15.75
N GLY A 140 -7.20 -18.19 -16.74
CA GLY A 140 -7.60 -18.79 -18.00
C GLY A 140 -7.71 -20.32 -17.90
N GLY A 141 -8.92 -20.85 -18.09
CA GLY A 141 -9.23 -22.28 -18.15
C GLY A 141 -9.20 -22.83 -19.57
N ARG A 142 -8.65 -24.04 -19.73
CA ARG A 142 -8.68 -24.81 -20.97
C ARG A 142 -10.08 -25.40 -21.20
N ILE A 143 -10.44 -25.64 -22.47
CA ILE A 143 -11.63 -26.39 -22.88
C ILE A 143 -11.21 -27.56 -23.77
N PRO A 144 -10.47 -28.54 -23.23
CA PRO A 144 -9.72 -29.52 -24.02
C PRO A 144 -10.61 -30.44 -24.85
N TYR A 145 -11.93 -30.51 -24.62
CA TYR A 145 -12.82 -31.31 -25.48
C TYR A 145 -13.44 -30.50 -26.62
N TYR A 146 -13.17 -29.19 -26.70
CA TYR A 146 -13.73 -28.33 -27.73
C TYR A 146 -13.37 -28.77 -29.15
N PHE A 147 -12.16 -29.29 -29.41
CA PHE A 147 -11.80 -29.80 -30.73
C PHE A 147 -12.80 -30.82 -31.29
N LYS A 148 -13.43 -31.64 -30.43
CA LYS A 148 -14.44 -32.66 -30.81
C LYS A 148 -15.75 -32.05 -31.32
N HIS A 149 -15.99 -30.77 -31.01
CA HIS A 149 -17.24 -30.06 -31.31
C HIS A 149 -17.04 -28.83 -32.19
N SER A 150 -15.79 -28.41 -32.41
CA SER A 150 -15.42 -27.15 -33.06
C SER A 150 -15.91 -26.98 -34.51
N GLU A 151 -16.25 -28.06 -35.21
CA GLU A 151 -16.85 -27.98 -36.56
C GLU A 151 -18.33 -27.59 -36.55
N LYS A 152 -19.02 -27.77 -35.41
CA LYS A 152 -20.48 -27.61 -35.31
C LYS A 152 -20.92 -26.51 -34.34
N LEU A 153 -20.07 -26.19 -33.36
CA LEU A 153 -20.38 -25.23 -32.30
C LEU A 153 -19.31 -24.15 -32.25
N SER A 154 -19.74 -22.91 -32.10
CA SER A 154 -18.85 -21.83 -31.66
C SER A 154 -18.40 -22.05 -30.20
N PRO A 155 -17.30 -21.41 -29.73
CA PRO A 155 -16.86 -21.54 -28.35
C PRO A 155 -17.96 -21.13 -27.36
N LYS A 156 -18.73 -20.09 -27.69
CA LYS A 156 -19.84 -19.60 -26.88
C LYS A 156 -20.94 -20.65 -26.71
N GLU A 157 -21.35 -21.31 -27.80
CA GLU A 157 -22.38 -22.37 -27.76
C GLU A 157 -21.88 -23.61 -27.02
N TYR A 158 -20.60 -23.97 -27.21
CA TYR A 158 -19.97 -25.07 -26.48
C TYR A 158 -19.97 -24.81 -24.97
N ILE A 159 -19.51 -23.63 -24.53
CA ILE A 159 -19.50 -23.23 -23.11
C ILE A 159 -20.91 -23.25 -22.52
N HIS A 160 -21.90 -22.75 -23.28
CA HIS A 160 -23.29 -22.79 -22.84
C HIS A 160 -23.77 -24.22 -22.62
N LYS A 161 -23.51 -25.13 -23.58
CA LYS A 161 -23.87 -26.55 -23.47
C LYS A 161 -23.13 -27.27 -22.35
N VAL A 162 -21.90 -26.88 -22.04
CA VAL A 162 -21.17 -27.38 -20.85
C VAL A 162 -21.83 -26.89 -19.56
N LYS A 163 -22.21 -25.60 -19.50
CA LYS A 163 -22.92 -25.01 -18.36
C LYS A 163 -24.29 -25.64 -18.12
N THR A 164 -25.04 -25.97 -19.17
CA THR A 164 -26.33 -26.66 -19.10
C THR A 164 -26.22 -28.18 -18.94
N LYS A 165 -24.99 -28.72 -18.86
CA LYS A 165 -24.67 -30.16 -18.71
C LYS A 165 -25.08 -31.04 -19.90
N GLU A 166 -25.31 -30.45 -21.07
CA GLU A 166 -25.51 -31.19 -22.33
C GLU A 166 -24.20 -31.76 -22.88
N ILE A 167 -23.09 -31.09 -22.60
CA ILE A 167 -21.73 -31.53 -22.96
C ILE A 167 -20.89 -31.62 -21.69
N TYR A 168 -20.07 -32.66 -21.60
CA TYR A 168 -19.06 -32.78 -20.55
C TYR A 168 -17.69 -32.33 -21.06
N ASP A 169 -17.10 -31.36 -20.39
CA ASP A 169 -15.70 -30.96 -20.56
C ASP A 169 -14.95 -31.18 -19.24
N PRO A 170 -13.87 -31.98 -19.21
CA PRO A 170 -13.24 -32.38 -17.95
C PRO A 170 -12.63 -31.21 -17.16
N VAL A 171 -12.32 -30.09 -17.80
CA VAL A 171 -11.73 -28.91 -17.16
C VAL A 171 -12.82 -27.90 -16.83
N LEU A 172 -13.59 -27.48 -17.84
CA LEU A 172 -14.61 -26.44 -17.64
C LEU A 172 -15.76 -26.92 -16.75
N SER A 173 -16.24 -28.16 -16.90
CA SER A 173 -17.28 -28.69 -16.00
C SER A 173 -16.80 -28.72 -14.56
N PHE A 174 -15.52 -29.01 -14.32
CA PHE A 174 -14.94 -29.04 -12.98
C PHE A 174 -14.81 -27.63 -12.39
N GLN A 175 -14.35 -26.65 -13.17
CA GLN A 175 -14.22 -25.26 -12.72
C GLN A 175 -15.59 -24.65 -12.36
N LEU A 176 -16.59 -24.84 -13.23
CA LEU A 176 -17.97 -24.40 -12.96
C LEU A 176 -18.57 -25.06 -11.71
N ALA A 177 -18.23 -26.32 -11.43
CA ALA A 177 -18.68 -27.02 -10.23
C ALA A 177 -18.01 -26.54 -8.92
N ASN A 178 -16.96 -25.73 -9.02
CA ASN A 178 -16.29 -25.07 -7.89
C ASN A 178 -16.65 -23.58 -7.80
N ASP A 179 -17.83 -23.19 -8.30
CA ASP A 179 -18.42 -21.86 -8.22
C ASP A 179 -17.71 -20.77 -9.04
N PHE A 180 -16.82 -21.16 -9.95
CA PHE A 180 -16.26 -20.22 -10.93
C PHE A 180 -17.27 -19.95 -12.03
N HIS A 181 -17.30 -18.73 -12.53
CA HIS A 181 -18.11 -18.33 -13.67
C HIS A 181 -17.23 -17.86 -14.82
N VAL A 182 -17.68 -18.08 -16.06
CA VAL A 182 -16.96 -17.63 -17.25
C VAL A 182 -17.25 -16.15 -17.47
N MET A 183 -16.23 -15.30 -17.32
CA MET A 183 -16.29 -13.88 -17.66
C MET A 183 -16.27 -13.66 -19.17
N LYS A 184 -15.37 -14.38 -19.86
CA LYS A 184 -15.09 -14.13 -21.28
C LYS A 184 -14.45 -15.35 -21.97
N VAL A 185 -14.55 -15.37 -23.29
CA VAL A 185 -13.77 -16.26 -24.16
C VAL A 185 -12.55 -15.50 -24.68
N MET A 186 -11.36 -16.00 -24.40
CA MET A 186 -10.10 -15.49 -24.93
C MET A 186 -9.63 -16.35 -26.09
N ARG A 187 -8.97 -15.75 -27.08
CA ARG A 187 -8.29 -16.45 -28.16
C ARG A 187 -6.80 -16.14 -28.11
N GLY A 188 -5.96 -17.15 -28.27
CA GLY A 188 -4.51 -17.01 -28.20
C GLY A 188 -3.97 -16.86 -26.77
N TYR A 189 -4.78 -17.18 -25.75
CA TYR A 189 -4.34 -17.18 -24.36
C TYR A 189 -3.14 -18.12 -24.16
N MET A 190 -3.23 -19.33 -24.74
CA MET A 190 -2.16 -20.33 -24.78
C MET A 190 -2.15 -20.97 -26.18
N PRO A 191 -1.37 -20.42 -27.13
CA PRO A 191 -1.36 -20.87 -28.53
C PRO A 191 -0.94 -22.34 -28.69
N GLU A 192 -0.19 -22.89 -27.74
CA GLU A 192 0.24 -24.28 -27.73
C GLU A 192 -0.91 -25.27 -27.42
N ASP A 193 -2.08 -24.79 -26.98
CA ASP A 193 -3.26 -25.61 -26.66
C ASP A 193 -4.10 -25.96 -27.90
N LEU A 194 -3.63 -26.99 -28.62
CA LEU A 194 -4.30 -27.48 -29.84
C LEU A 194 -5.68 -28.12 -29.55
N GLU A 195 -5.86 -28.71 -28.37
CA GLU A 195 -7.12 -29.35 -27.97
C GLU A 195 -8.24 -28.33 -27.76
N SER A 196 -7.91 -27.16 -27.22
CA SER A 196 -8.86 -26.05 -27.06
C SER A 196 -8.96 -25.15 -28.30
N LYS A 197 -8.25 -25.47 -29.41
CA LYS A 197 -8.21 -24.65 -30.64
C LYS A 197 -7.82 -23.19 -30.36
N GLU A 198 -6.83 -22.98 -29.48
CA GLU A 198 -6.37 -21.66 -29.00
C GLU A 198 -7.39 -20.84 -28.18
N PHE A 199 -8.58 -21.38 -27.91
CA PHE A 199 -9.57 -20.73 -27.07
C PHE A 199 -9.36 -21.07 -25.60
N ALA A 200 -9.61 -20.11 -24.72
CA ALA A 200 -9.65 -20.31 -23.28
C ALA A 200 -10.85 -19.57 -22.69
N THR A 201 -11.35 -20.07 -21.57
CA THR A 201 -12.35 -19.35 -20.76
C THR A 201 -11.64 -18.57 -19.68
N LEU A 202 -11.81 -17.25 -19.66
CA LEU A 202 -11.42 -16.45 -18.50
C LEU A 202 -12.47 -16.69 -17.41
N LEU A 203 -12.05 -17.28 -16.29
CA LEU A 203 -12.92 -17.65 -15.18
C LEU A 203 -12.62 -16.80 -13.95
N GLU A 204 -13.68 -16.50 -13.21
CA GLU A 204 -13.61 -15.74 -11.96
C GLU A 204 -14.41 -16.42 -10.85
N TRP A 205 -13.89 -16.33 -9.62
CA TRP A 205 -14.64 -16.54 -8.39
C TRP A 205 -14.56 -15.28 -7.53
N ASP A 206 -15.73 -14.73 -7.19
CA ASP A 206 -15.86 -13.51 -6.41
C ASP A 206 -15.66 -13.77 -4.91
N ASN A 207 -14.75 -13.02 -4.29
CA ASN A 207 -14.64 -13.02 -2.84
C ASN A 207 -15.74 -12.14 -2.24
N ILE A 208 -16.82 -12.75 -1.78
CA ILE A 208 -17.96 -12.03 -1.16
C ILE A 208 -17.60 -11.35 0.16
N TYR A 209 -16.50 -11.75 0.80
CA TYR A 209 -16.00 -11.13 2.03
C TYR A 209 -15.00 -10.02 1.75
N TYR A 210 -14.65 -9.77 0.47
CA TYR A 210 -13.80 -8.66 0.10
C TYR A 210 -14.40 -7.37 0.63
N SER A 211 -13.72 -6.81 1.61
CA SER A 211 -13.94 -5.44 2.02
C SER A 211 -12.90 -4.61 1.30
N PRO A 212 -13.27 -3.56 0.56
CA PRO A 212 -12.28 -2.66 0.00
C PRO A 212 -11.32 -2.26 1.11
N ARG A 213 -10.06 -2.72 1.03
CA ARG A 213 -9.01 -2.03 1.76
C ARG A 213 -9.20 -0.59 1.33
N VAL A 214 -9.24 0.32 2.28
CA VAL A 214 -9.29 1.74 1.99
C VAL A 214 -7.92 2.13 1.38
N LYS A 215 -7.57 1.57 0.22
CA LYS A 215 -6.95 2.30 -0.87
C LYS A 215 -8.03 3.31 -1.24
N ARG A 216 -8.08 4.42 -0.51
CA ARG A 216 -8.50 5.64 -1.15
C ARG A 216 -7.45 5.89 -2.24
N SER A 217 -7.64 5.26 -3.40
CA SER A 217 -7.63 6.07 -4.60
C SER A 217 -8.57 7.22 -4.28
N PHE A 218 -8.07 8.44 -4.43
CA PHE A 218 -8.79 9.70 -4.23
C PHE A 218 -10.30 9.44 -4.24
N GLY A 219 -10.98 9.70 -3.12
CA GLY A 219 -12.41 9.45 -2.99
C GLY A 219 -13.15 10.00 -4.22
N PRO A 220 -14.39 9.55 -4.50
CA PRO A 220 -15.12 9.69 -5.77
C PRO A 220 -15.21 11.10 -6.40
N SER A 221 -14.65 12.13 -5.78
CA SER A 221 -14.51 13.48 -6.29
C SER A 221 -13.13 13.85 -6.87
N GLY A 222 -12.04 13.09 -6.70
CA GLY A 222 -10.73 13.49 -7.25
C GLY A 222 -10.11 14.76 -6.63
N TYR A 223 -10.58 15.19 -5.45
CA TYR A 223 -10.09 16.36 -4.72
C TYR A 223 -9.65 15.96 -3.31
N VAL A 224 -8.58 16.60 -2.81
CA VAL A 224 -8.10 16.47 -1.43
C VAL A 224 -8.41 17.75 -0.68
N ARG A 225 -8.97 17.66 0.53
CA ARG A 225 -9.28 18.83 1.35
C ARG A 225 -8.22 19.05 2.43
N LEU A 226 -7.64 20.24 2.48
CA LEU A 226 -6.58 20.59 3.42
C LEU A 226 -7.09 21.61 4.45
N GLY A 227 -6.85 21.32 5.74
CA GLY A 227 -6.98 22.28 6.83
C GLY A 227 -5.58 22.76 7.25
N LEU A 228 -5.30 24.05 7.08
CA LEU A 228 -4.03 24.66 7.49
C LEU A 228 -4.23 25.44 8.77
N VAL A 229 -3.54 25.05 9.84
CA VAL A 229 -3.65 25.68 11.15
C VAL A 229 -2.64 26.82 11.25
N GLN A 230 -3.12 28.05 11.16
CA GLN A 230 -2.30 29.22 11.48
C GLN A 230 -2.33 29.46 12.98
N TRP A 231 -1.24 29.07 13.64
CA TRP A 231 -1.21 28.94 15.10
C TRP A 231 -0.85 30.25 15.78
N GLN A 232 -1.60 30.65 16.80
CA GLN A 232 -1.24 31.82 17.60
C GLN A 232 -0.26 31.42 18.70
N MET A 233 0.98 31.91 18.60
CA MET A 233 1.96 31.91 19.66
C MET A 233 1.50 32.83 20.79
N ARG A 234 1.27 32.22 21.96
CA ARG A 234 0.98 32.86 23.25
C ARG A 234 1.24 31.84 24.36
N PRO A 235 1.60 32.24 25.59
CA PRO A 235 1.90 31.29 26.67
C PRO A 235 0.74 30.35 27.00
N TYR A 236 1.03 29.07 27.25
CA TYR A 236 0.06 28.11 27.80
C TYR A 236 0.48 27.57 29.17
N PRO A 237 -0.45 27.47 30.14
CA PRO A 237 -0.17 27.04 31.51
C PRO A 237 0.19 25.56 31.62
N GLY A 238 -0.06 24.75 30.59
CA GLY A 238 0.25 23.33 30.59
C GLY A 238 -0.24 22.62 29.33
N LEU A 239 -0.07 21.30 29.31
CA LEU A 239 -0.49 20.45 28.20
C LEU A 239 -2.01 20.44 28.01
N ASP A 240 -2.78 20.52 29.08
CA ASP A 240 -4.25 20.52 28.98
C ASP A 240 -4.77 21.66 28.12
N GLU A 241 -4.24 22.88 28.32
CA GLU A 241 -4.61 24.04 27.50
C GLU A 241 -4.10 23.89 26.07
N LEU A 242 -2.87 23.42 25.88
CA LEU A 242 -2.34 23.13 24.54
C LEU A 242 -3.25 22.15 23.79
N PHE A 243 -3.65 21.07 24.45
CA PHE A 243 -4.50 20.03 23.90
C PHE A 243 -5.93 20.51 23.64
N ALA A 244 -6.48 21.37 24.48
CA ALA A 244 -7.76 22.01 24.23
C ALA A 244 -7.73 22.83 22.93
N GLN A 245 -6.67 23.63 22.73
CA GLN A 245 -6.50 24.42 21.50
C GLN A 245 -6.24 23.54 20.28
N VAL A 246 -5.39 22.51 20.38
CA VAL A 246 -5.16 21.54 19.31
C VAL A 246 -6.47 20.85 18.91
N GLU A 247 -7.23 20.35 19.88
CA GLU A 247 -8.49 19.65 19.63
C GLU A 247 -9.53 20.57 19.00
N TYR A 248 -9.61 21.84 19.41
CA TYR A 248 -10.48 22.84 18.76
C TYR A 248 -10.19 22.96 17.26
N PHE A 249 -8.92 23.11 16.86
CA PHE A 249 -8.58 23.21 15.44
C PHE A 249 -8.85 21.91 14.69
N VAL A 250 -8.52 20.75 15.27
CA VAL A 250 -8.76 19.45 14.65
C VAL A 250 -10.26 19.21 14.44
N ASP A 251 -11.08 19.45 15.46
CA ASP A 251 -12.54 19.33 15.37
C ASP A 251 -13.11 20.28 14.31
N ALA A 252 -12.68 21.54 14.31
CA ALA A 252 -13.13 22.53 13.33
C ALA A 252 -12.80 22.09 11.89
N VAL A 253 -11.57 21.67 11.58
CA VAL A 253 -11.22 21.25 10.21
C VAL A 253 -11.88 19.93 9.82
N SER A 254 -12.10 19.02 10.78
CA SER A 254 -12.83 17.77 10.56
C SER A 254 -14.31 17.98 10.33
N GLY A 255 -14.93 19.01 10.91
CA GLY A 255 -16.30 19.43 10.59
C GLY A 255 -16.48 19.77 9.10
N TYR A 256 -15.42 20.23 8.44
CA TYR A 256 -15.38 20.44 6.99
C TYR A 256 -14.97 19.20 6.20
N LYS A 257 -14.87 18.01 6.81
CA LYS A 257 -14.41 16.77 6.15
C LYS A 257 -13.02 16.91 5.51
N SER A 258 -12.12 17.61 6.20
CA SER A 258 -10.72 17.73 5.76
C SER A 258 -10.04 16.36 5.72
N ASP A 259 -9.16 16.16 4.74
CA ASP A 259 -8.32 14.98 4.65
C ASP A 259 -7.04 15.14 5.48
N PHE A 260 -6.50 16.35 5.52
CA PHE A 260 -5.31 16.67 6.28
C PHE A 260 -5.55 17.87 7.20
N ALA A 261 -4.95 17.83 8.37
CA ALA A 261 -4.70 18.99 9.23
C ALA A 261 -3.19 19.21 9.32
N LEU A 262 -2.69 20.38 8.92
CA LEU A 262 -1.29 20.76 9.04
C LEU A 262 -1.09 21.77 10.17
N PHE A 263 -0.32 21.40 11.19
CA PHE A 263 0.14 22.29 12.25
C PHE A 263 1.51 22.92 11.90
N PRO A 264 1.87 24.09 12.48
CA PRO A 264 3.15 24.74 12.21
C PRO A 264 4.36 24.07 12.88
N GLU A 265 5.56 24.48 12.44
CA GLU A 265 6.81 24.11 13.12
C GLU A 265 6.81 24.63 14.56
N LEU A 266 7.36 23.81 15.47
CA LEU A 266 7.51 24.13 16.89
C LEU A 266 6.22 24.67 17.53
N PHE A 267 5.06 24.14 17.13
CA PHE A 267 3.75 24.62 17.61
C PHE A 267 3.59 24.49 19.14
N ASN A 268 4.38 23.63 19.78
CA ASN A 268 4.41 23.46 21.24
C ASN A 268 5.30 24.49 21.96
N GLY A 269 5.91 25.44 21.23
CA GLY A 269 6.63 26.60 21.74
C GLY A 269 5.92 27.38 22.87
N PRO A 270 4.58 27.54 22.89
CA PRO A 270 3.84 28.10 24.02
C PRO A 270 4.15 27.52 25.41
N LEU A 271 4.59 26.26 25.49
CA LEU A 271 4.97 25.61 26.74
C LEU A 271 6.33 26.10 27.28
N MET A 272 7.17 26.69 26.43
CA MET A 272 8.48 27.21 26.83
C MET A 272 8.37 28.35 27.85
N ALA A 273 7.25 29.07 27.87
CA ALA A 273 7.03 30.15 28.84
C ALA A 273 7.13 29.70 30.30
N GLN A 274 6.89 28.41 30.60
CA GLN A 274 7.06 27.85 31.96
C GLN A 274 8.53 27.62 32.32
N PHE A 275 9.38 27.51 31.29
CA PHE A 275 10.79 27.23 31.40
C PHE A 275 11.67 28.44 31.06
N SER A 276 11.08 29.62 30.83
CA SER A 276 11.82 30.84 30.45
C SER A 276 12.87 31.31 31.46
N HIS A 277 12.84 30.78 32.68
CA HIS A 277 13.87 30.99 33.69
C HIS A 277 15.15 30.18 33.43
N LEU A 278 15.11 29.19 32.53
CA LEU A 278 16.25 28.41 32.06
C LEU A 278 16.89 29.07 30.84
N GLY A 279 18.09 28.64 30.45
CA GLY A 279 18.66 29.05 29.17
C GLY A 279 17.83 28.56 27.97
N GLU A 280 18.03 29.17 26.79
CA GLU A 280 17.27 28.84 25.58
C GLU A 280 17.32 27.34 25.22
N ALA A 281 18.52 26.76 25.19
CA ALA A 281 18.73 25.35 24.90
C ALA A 281 18.09 24.42 25.95
N GLU A 282 18.11 24.81 27.23
CA GLU A 282 17.54 24.04 28.34
C GLU A 282 16.01 24.08 28.30
N SER A 283 15.43 25.24 27.99
CA SER A 283 13.99 25.41 27.77
C SER A 283 13.49 24.53 26.63
N MET A 284 14.22 24.50 25.50
CA MET A 284 13.88 23.65 24.36
C MET A 284 13.96 22.16 24.71
N ARG A 285 14.97 21.75 25.49
CA ARG A 285 15.09 20.37 26.00
C ARG A 285 14.01 20.03 27.03
N ALA A 286 13.53 21.00 27.81
CA ALA A 286 12.46 20.79 28.78
C ALA A 286 11.14 20.45 28.07
N ILE A 287 10.77 21.21 27.03
CA ILE A 287 9.54 20.93 26.27
C ILE A 287 9.63 19.66 25.40
N ALA A 288 10.84 19.22 25.04
CA ALA A 288 11.05 17.95 24.33
C ALA A 288 10.57 16.72 25.12
N ARG A 289 10.43 16.83 26.44
CA ARG A 289 9.93 15.75 27.31
C ARG A 289 8.46 15.44 27.04
N PHE A 290 7.71 16.40 26.50
CA PHE A 290 6.28 16.23 26.20
C PHE A 290 6.01 15.62 24.83
N THR A 291 7.03 15.41 23.99
CA THR A 291 6.87 15.04 22.58
C THR A 291 6.12 13.74 22.37
N ASN A 292 6.38 12.70 23.17
CA ASN A 292 5.65 11.43 23.06
C ASN A 292 4.18 11.58 23.47
N GLU A 293 3.91 12.30 24.56
CA GLU A 293 2.56 12.55 25.06
C GLU A 293 1.74 13.37 24.04
N ILE A 294 2.37 14.40 23.46
CA ILE A 294 1.80 15.20 22.38
C ILE A 294 1.49 14.32 21.17
N ARG A 295 2.46 13.52 20.69
CA ARG A 295 2.24 12.58 19.57
C ARG A 295 1.05 11.66 19.82
N ASP A 296 0.95 11.09 21.03
CA ASP A 296 -0.12 10.15 21.37
C ASP A 296 -1.49 10.84 21.42
N LYS A 297 -1.55 12.08 21.92
CA LYS A 297 -2.77 12.90 21.83
C LYS A 297 -3.15 13.19 20.37
N PHE A 298 -2.18 13.53 19.52
CA PHE A 298 -2.44 13.76 18.09
C PHE A 298 -2.92 12.49 17.37
N LEU A 299 -2.36 11.32 17.69
CA LEU A 299 -2.83 10.03 17.18
C LEU A 299 -4.27 9.76 17.60
N TYR A 300 -4.59 9.96 18.88
CA TYR A 300 -5.95 9.84 19.39
C TYR A 300 -6.92 10.76 18.64
N LEU A 301 -6.54 12.02 18.42
CA LEU A 301 -7.35 13.00 17.69
C LEU A 301 -7.52 12.62 16.21
N ALA A 302 -6.47 12.13 15.54
CA ALA A 302 -6.51 11.70 14.15
C ALA A 302 -7.54 10.58 13.95
N ILE A 303 -7.56 9.59 14.85
CA ILE A 303 -8.54 8.49 14.85
C ILE A 303 -9.94 9.02 15.20
N LYS A 304 -10.08 9.76 16.30
CA LYS A 304 -11.35 10.28 16.81
C LYS A 304 -12.09 11.11 15.77
N TYR A 305 -11.37 12.01 15.10
CA TYR A 305 -11.94 12.97 14.14
C TYR A 305 -11.77 12.54 12.68
N ASN A 306 -11.29 11.31 12.45
CA ASN A 306 -11.12 10.69 11.14
C ASN A 306 -10.39 11.58 10.12
N VAL A 307 -9.24 12.15 10.51
CA VAL A 307 -8.42 13.07 9.71
C VAL A 307 -6.93 12.73 9.85
N ASN A 308 -6.16 12.84 8.77
CA ASN A 308 -4.70 12.69 8.90
C ASN A 308 -4.13 13.97 9.47
N ILE A 309 -3.29 13.88 10.49
CA ILE A 309 -2.71 15.07 11.13
C ILE A 309 -1.19 15.07 10.94
N ILE A 310 -0.70 16.15 10.34
CA ILE A 310 0.71 16.50 10.30
C ILE A 310 0.94 17.42 11.47
N THR A 311 1.64 16.93 12.51
CA THR A 311 1.78 17.63 13.79
C THR A 311 2.62 18.90 13.72
N GLY A 312 3.12 19.24 12.53
CA GLY A 312 4.07 20.32 12.34
C GLY A 312 5.44 19.85 12.80
N SER A 313 5.97 20.43 13.87
CA SER A 313 7.13 19.83 14.52
C SER A 313 7.27 20.27 15.97
N MET A 314 8.17 19.60 16.69
CA MET A 314 8.51 19.83 18.09
C MET A 314 9.92 19.31 18.37
N PRO A 315 10.59 19.77 19.44
CA PRO A 315 11.88 19.22 19.82
C PRO A 315 11.76 17.79 20.32
N SER A 316 12.72 16.94 19.99
CA SER A 316 12.84 15.57 20.53
C SER A 316 14.28 15.27 20.89
N ILE A 317 14.47 14.44 21.92
CA ILE A 317 15.78 14.00 22.38
C ILE A 317 15.98 12.55 21.97
N GLU A 318 16.98 12.30 21.12
CA GLU A 318 17.43 10.96 20.73
C GLU A 318 18.87 10.76 21.20
N GLY A 319 19.03 9.97 22.27
CA GLY A 319 20.30 9.90 23.00
C GLY A 319 20.64 11.27 23.59
N GLU A 320 21.74 11.88 23.16
CA GLU A 320 22.16 13.22 23.59
C GLU A 320 21.74 14.33 22.61
N LYS A 321 21.25 13.95 21.42
CA LYS A 321 20.98 14.87 20.31
C LYS A 321 19.58 15.47 20.43
N LEU A 322 19.51 16.79 20.38
CA LEU A 322 18.25 17.53 20.23
C LEU A 322 17.93 17.67 18.75
N LYS A 323 16.75 17.22 18.34
CA LYS A 323 16.29 17.25 16.95
C LYS A 323 14.96 18.00 16.85
N ASN A 324 14.67 18.54 15.67
CA ASN A 324 13.37 19.09 15.32
C ASN A 324 12.61 18.02 14.52
N VAL A 325 11.59 17.40 15.15
CA VAL A 325 10.86 16.24 14.60
C VAL A 325 9.38 16.53 14.51
N GLY A 326 8.71 15.90 13.56
CA GLY A 326 7.26 15.87 13.47
C GLY A 326 6.74 14.48 13.20
N PHE A 327 5.42 14.34 13.27
CA PHE A 327 4.73 13.07 13.09
C PHE A 327 3.57 13.24 12.11
N LEU A 328 3.42 12.25 11.24
CA LEU A 328 2.21 12.03 10.47
C LEU A 328 1.37 10.99 11.21
N CYS A 329 0.34 11.47 11.90
CA CYS A 329 -0.65 10.64 12.58
C CYS A 329 -1.78 10.33 11.60
N HIS A 330 -1.84 9.09 11.14
CA HIS A 330 -2.86 8.66 10.18
C HIS A 330 -4.18 8.41 10.88
N ARG A 331 -5.30 8.71 10.20
CA ARG A 331 -6.65 8.46 10.72
C ARG A 331 -6.98 6.97 10.94
N ASN A 332 -6.16 6.07 10.41
CA ASN A 332 -6.25 4.62 10.60
C ASN A 332 -5.43 4.10 11.81
N GLY A 333 -4.74 4.98 12.54
CA GLY A 333 -3.93 4.61 13.70
C GLY A 333 -2.44 4.35 13.44
N LYS A 334 -1.98 4.42 12.18
CA LYS A 334 -0.54 4.40 11.87
C LYS A 334 0.12 5.73 12.27
N VAL A 335 1.39 5.69 12.68
CA VAL A 335 2.23 6.87 12.87
C VAL A 335 3.51 6.74 12.07
N ASP A 336 3.84 7.76 11.28
CA ASP A 336 5.16 7.93 10.69
C ASP A 336 5.85 9.16 11.30
N SER A 337 7.18 9.19 11.29
CA SER A 337 7.98 10.33 11.74
C SER A 337 8.79 10.96 10.60
N TYR A 338 9.05 12.25 10.74
CA TYR A 338 9.97 13.02 9.91
C TYR A 338 10.80 13.97 10.78
N GLU A 339 11.96 14.37 10.30
CA GLU A 339 12.89 15.24 11.01
C GLU A 339 13.44 16.31 10.08
N LYS A 340 13.76 17.48 10.63
CA LYS A 340 14.32 18.61 9.89
C LYS A 340 15.74 18.26 9.47
N ILE A 341 16.06 18.40 8.19
CA ILE A 341 17.40 18.07 7.66
C ILE A 341 18.31 19.28 7.82
N HIS A 342 17.86 20.44 7.33
CA HIS A 342 18.60 21.69 7.37
C HIS A 342 18.20 22.50 8.61
N VAL A 343 18.98 22.34 9.68
CA VAL A 343 18.88 23.20 10.86
C VAL A 343 19.43 24.57 10.52
N THR A 344 18.71 25.62 10.90
CA THR A 344 19.17 27.00 10.67
C THR A 344 20.39 27.32 11.54
N PRO A 345 21.23 28.29 11.14
CA PRO A 345 22.36 28.71 11.96
C PRO A 345 21.97 29.15 13.38
N ASP A 346 20.79 29.72 13.55
CA ASP A 346 20.29 30.18 14.85
C ASP A 346 19.84 29.01 15.73
N GLU A 347 18.99 28.10 15.21
CA GLU A 347 18.61 26.87 15.93
C GLU A 347 19.82 26.04 16.39
N SER A 348 20.87 26.00 15.58
CA SER A 348 22.11 25.31 15.91
C SER A 348 22.88 26.02 17.02
N LYS A 349 23.02 27.35 16.97
CA LYS A 349 23.79 28.14 17.95
C LYS A 349 23.05 28.31 19.28
N SER A 350 21.76 28.62 19.22
CA SER A 350 20.92 29.01 20.35
C SER A 350 20.41 27.79 21.11
N TRP A 351 20.00 26.73 20.39
CA TRP A 351 19.39 25.53 21.00
C TRP A 351 20.27 24.28 20.92
N GLY A 352 21.29 24.27 20.07
CA GLY A 352 22.12 23.08 19.84
C GLY A 352 21.40 21.98 19.07
N MET A 353 20.43 22.34 18.21
CA MET A 353 19.71 21.37 17.38
C MET A 353 20.61 20.77 16.30
N GLN A 354 20.39 19.48 16.02
CA GLN A 354 21.10 18.73 14.98
C GLN A 354 20.12 18.24 13.91
N GLY A 355 20.59 18.30 12.66
CA GLY A 355 19.81 17.90 11.49
C GLY A 355 19.72 16.39 11.30
N GLY A 356 18.64 15.99 10.63
CA GLY A 356 18.43 14.64 10.15
C GLY A 356 19.13 14.33 8.84
N SER A 357 18.90 13.13 8.32
CA SER A 357 19.48 12.69 7.03
C SER A 357 18.51 11.95 6.11
N LYS A 358 17.26 11.75 6.54
CA LYS A 358 16.29 10.91 5.82
C LYS A 358 15.26 11.75 5.07
N VAL A 359 15.23 11.61 3.74
CA VAL A 359 14.16 12.14 2.88
C VAL A 359 13.26 10.98 2.46
N GLN A 360 11.97 11.05 2.77
CA GLN A 360 11.00 10.03 2.41
C GLN A 360 9.63 10.64 2.13
N SER A 361 8.92 10.08 1.15
CA SER A 361 7.50 10.29 0.93
C SER A 361 6.67 9.34 1.80
N PHE A 362 5.42 9.72 2.05
CA PHE A 362 4.48 8.97 2.87
C PHE A 362 3.26 8.59 2.05
N GLU A 363 2.95 7.29 2.02
CA GLU A 363 1.70 6.79 1.48
C GLU A 363 0.57 7.09 2.46
N THR A 364 -0.52 7.69 1.97
CA THR A 364 -1.71 7.97 2.76
C THR A 364 -2.96 7.57 2.00
N ASP A 365 -4.09 7.56 2.69
CA ASP A 365 -5.41 7.42 2.08
C ASP A 365 -5.85 8.71 1.34
N ALA A 366 -5.03 9.74 1.21
CA ALA A 366 -5.37 10.95 0.46
C ALA A 366 -4.26 11.36 -0.52
N GLY A 367 -3.52 10.37 -1.03
CA GLY A 367 -2.43 10.53 -1.97
C GLY A 367 -1.05 10.37 -1.33
N LYS A 368 -0.02 10.29 -2.17
CA LYS A 368 1.36 10.26 -1.68
C LYS A 368 1.82 11.68 -1.35
N ILE A 369 2.31 11.87 -0.13
CA ILE A 369 2.69 13.20 0.37
C ILE A 369 4.18 13.27 0.72
N GLY A 370 4.72 14.48 0.76
CA GLY A 370 6.03 14.77 1.31
C GLY A 370 5.92 15.86 2.38
N ILE A 371 6.87 15.89 3.31
CA ILE A 371 6.89 16.86 4.40
C ILE A 371 8.31 17.39 4.56
N LEU A 372 8.47 18.71 4.51
CA LEU A 372 9.75 19.41 4.69
C LEU A 372 9.58 20.50 5.75
N ILE A 373 10.45 20.55 6.75
CA ILE A 373 10.28 21.49 7.86
C ILE A 373 10.99 22.81 7.54
N CYS A 374 10.19 23.87 7.39
CA CYS A 374 10.65 25.25 7.34
C CYS A 374 11.79 25.48 6.35
N TYR A 375 13.01 25.65 6.86
CA TYR A 375 14.22 25.93 6.10
C TYR A 375 14.52 24.88 5.03
N ASP A 376 14.07 23.63 5.22
CA ASP A 376 14.19 22.56 4.22
C ASP A 376 13.57 22.93 2.86
N VAL A 377 12.52 23.76 2.81
CA VAL A 377 11.88 24.14 1.54
C VAL A 377 12.79 25.03 0.66
N GLU A 378 13.75 25.73 1.27
CA GLU A 378 14.69 26.59 0.54
C GLU A 378 15.67 25.76 -0.32
N PHE A 379 15.80 24.46 -0.06
CA PHE A 379 16.69 23.54 -0.77
C PHE A 379 15.93 22.72 -1.83
N PRO A 380 16.07 23.02 -3.14
CA PRO A 380 15.29 22.37 -4.20
C PRO A 380 15.48 20.86 -4.28
N GLU A 381 16.65 20.36 -3.89
CA GLU A 381 17.04 18.95 -3.99
C GLU A 381 16.06 18.06 -3.19
N LEU A 382 15.62 18.51 -2.02
CA LEU A 382 14.74 17.72 -1.16
C LEU A 382 13.36 17.52 -1.80
N ALA A 383 12.76 18.60 -2.30
CA ALA A 383 11.47 18.53 -3.00
C ALA A 383 11.58 17.71 -4.29
N ARG A 384 12.70 17.82 -5.01
CA ARG A 384 12.96 17.04 -6.22
C ARG A 384 13.05 15.54 -5.94
N LEU A 385 13.73 15.15 -4.86
CA LEU A 385 13.80 13.76 -4.42
C LEU A 385 12.42 13.21 -4.04
N LEU A 386 11.59 14.00 -3.36
CA LEU A 386 10.23 13.61 -3.01
C LEU A 386 9.34 13.47 -4.26
N ALA A 387 9.46 14.39 -5.22
CA ALA A 387 8.77 14.30 -6.50
C ALA A 387 9.14 13.03 -7.28
N ALA A 388 10.42 12.65 -7.30
CA ALA A 388 10.88 11.40 -7.91
C ALA A 388 10.32 10.14 -7.24
N GLN A 389 9.88 10.23 -5.97
CA GLN A 389 9.19 9.14 -5.27
C GLN A 389 7.67 9.10 -5.54
N GLY A 390 7.15 10.04 -6.35
CA GLY A 390 5.74 10.14 -6.73
C GLY A 390 4.90 11.02 -5.80
N MET A 391 5.52 11.95 -5.06
CA MET A 391 4.81 12.91 -4.21
C MET A 391 3.85 13.79 -5.03
N GLN A 392 2.63 13.96 -4.54
CA GLN A 392 1.58 14.78 -5.15
C GLN A 392 1.29 16.06 -4.35
N ILE A 393 1.51 16.02 -3.03
CA ILE A 393 1.32 17.16 -2.12
C ILE A 393 2.55 17.27 -1.21
N LEU A 394 3.15 18.45 -1.16
CA LEU A 394 4.21 18.81 -0.24
C LEU A 394 3.65 19.66 0.89
N PHE A 395 3.87 19.25 2.14
CA PHE A 395 3.54 20.03 3.32
C PHE A 395 4.78 20.67 3.92
N VAL A 396 4.66 21.96 4.27
CA VAL A 396 5.76 22.75 4.83
C VAL A 396 5.30 23.45 6.12
N PRO A 397 5.39 22.80 7.28
CA PRO A 397 5.28 23.49 8.55
C PRO A 397 6.47 24.43 8.76
N PHE A 398 6.23 25.66 9.19
CA PHE A 398 7.30 26.64 9.38
C PHE A 398 7.08 27.60 10.55
N LEU A 399 8.16 28.16 11.07
CA LEU A 399 8.16 29.22 12.07
C LEU A 399 9.13 30.33 11.61
N THR A 400 8.61 31.54 11.47
CA THR A 400 9.40 32.72 11.08
C THR A 400 8.98 33.93 11.89
N ASP A 401 9.92 34.83 12.14
CA ASP A 401 9.79 36.02 12.97
C ASP A 401 9.36 37.28 12.19
N THR A 402 9.88 37.43 10.98
CA THR A 402 9.71 38.61 10.13
C THR A 402 9.05 38.30 8.79
N GLN A 403 8.49 39.34 8.18
CA GLN A 403 7.97 39.26 6.81
C GLN A 403 9.04 38.83 5.80
N ASN A 404 10.29 39.25 5.97
CA ASN A 404 11.39 38.86 5.06
C ASN A 404 11.70 37.36 5.15
N SER A 405 11.78 36.81 6.36
CA SER A 405 11.97 35.37 6.59
C SER A 405 10.79 34.58 6.01
N TYR A 406 9.55 35.03 6.25
CA TYR A 406 8.36 34.44 5.66
C TYR A 406 8.39 34.43 4.13
N MET A 407 8.80 35.54 3.50
CA MET A 407 8.83 35.65 2.04
C MET A 407 9.79 34.64 1.41
N ARG A 408 10.89 34.26 2.07
CA ARG A 408 11.76 33.18 1.56
C ARG A 408 11.04 31.84 1.53
N VAL A 409 10.46 31.43 2.66
CA VAL A 409 9.66 30.18 2.75
C VAL A 409 8.54 30.19 1.71
N ARG A 410 7.79 31.30 1.62
CA ARG A 410 6.68 31.47 0.69
C ARG A 410 7.12 31.31 -0.78
N CYS A 411 8.14 32.06 -1.20
CA CYS A 411 8.61 32.05 -2.59
C CYS A 411 9.22 30.70 -2.98
N CYS A 412 10.01 30.08 -2.09
CA CYS A 412 10.58 28.77 -2.34
C CYS A 412 9.47 27.71 -2.42
N ALA A 413 8.49 27.72 -1.51
CA ALA A 413 7.34 26.81 -1.56
C ALA A 413 6.53 26.97 -2.85
N GLN A 414 6.30 28.21 -3.30
CA GLN A 414 5.65 28.47 -4.58
C GLN A 414 6.45 27.93 -5.76
N ALA A 415 7.79 28.09 -5.75
CA ALA A 415 8.65 27.51 -6.77
C ALA A 415 8.60 25.98 -6.75
N ARG A 416 8.54 25.34 -5.57
CA ARG A 416 8.41 23.87 -5.45
C ARG A 416 7.14 23.34 -6.12
N ALA A 417 6.04 24.07 -6.01
CA ALA A 417 4.77 23.68 -6.63
C ALA A 417 4.91 23.60 -8.15
N ILE A 418 5.46 24.66 -8.74
CA ILE A 418 5.63 24.78 -10.19
C ILE A 418 6.67 23.78 -10.71
N GLU A 419 7.87 23.76 -10.13
CA GLU A 419 8.98 22.98 -10.70
C GLU A 419 8.82 21.46 -10.54
N ASN A 420 8.01 21.03 -9.57
CA ASN A 420 7.73 19.60 -9.32
C ASN A 420 6.31 19.20 -9.72
N GLU A 421 5.54 20.10 -10.32
CA GLU A 421 4.15 19.88 -10.74
C GLU A 421 3.28 19.27 -9.62
N CYS A 422 3.39 19.82 -8.40
CA CYS A 422 2.72 19.31 -7.21
C CYS A 422 2.02 20.42 -6.41
N PHE A 423 1.06 20.06 -5.55
CA PHE A 423 0.50 21.03 -4.61
C PHE A 423 1.47 21.27 -3.45
N VAL A 424 1.57 22.51 -2.97
CA VAL A 424 2.40 22.83 -1.79
C VAL A 424 1.57 23.58 -0.77
N ALA A 425 1.46 23.04 0.43
CA ALA A 425 0.71 23.64 1.53
C ALA A 425 1.67 24.06 2.65
N ILE A 426 1.69 25.35 2.99
CA ILE A 426 2.53 25.88 4.05
C ILE A 426 1.68 26.34 5.23
N SER A 427 2.10 26.01 6.46
CA SER A 427 1.42 26.44 7.68
C SER A 427 2.40 26.99 8.69
N GLY A 428 2.11 28.19 9.18
CA GLY A 428 3.00 28.93 10.07
C GLY A 428 2.30 29.48 11.31
N SER A 429 3.11 30.01 12.24
CA SER A 429 2.61 30.64 13.45
C SER A 429 2.59 32.17 13.35
N VAL A 430 1.69 32.80 14.10
CA VAL A 430 1.55 34.26 14.27
C VAL A 430 1.54 34.61 15.76
N GLY A 431 1.66 35.88 16.12
CA GLY A 431 1.60 36.30 17.53
C GLY A 431 2.98 36.40 18.15
N ASN A 432 3.09 36.16 19.45
CA ASN A 432 4.29 36.48 20.22
C ASN A 432 4.36 35.66 21.52
N LEU A 433 5.58 35.30 21.94
CA LEU A 433 5.85 34.68 23.24
C LEU A 433 6.72 35.63 24.07
N PRO A 434 6.11 36.49 24.91
CA PRO A 434 6.87 37.37 25.78
C PRO A 434 7.80 36.56 26.69
N ASN A 435 9.05 37.02 26.84
CA ASN A 435 10.07 36.42 27.69
C ASN A 435 10.52 35.01 27.26
N VAL A 436 10.36 34.65 25.99
CA VAL A 436 10.96 33.44 25.41
C VAL A 436 11.94 33.91 24.33
N GLU A 437 13.22 34.03 24.71
CA GLU A 437 14.28 34.47 23.79
C GLU A 437 14.34 33.56 22.56
N ASN A 438 14.61 34.15 21.40
CA ASN A 438 14.58 33.50 20.08
C ASN A 438 13.19 32.95 19.62
N MET A 439 12.09 33.34 20.29
CA MET A 439 10.70 33.15 19.82
C MET A 439 9.78 34.35 20.13
N ASP A 440 10.33 35.56 20.17
CA ASP A 440 9.60 36.75 20.64
C ASP A 440 8.37 37.09 19.80
N ILE A 441 8.50 37.07 18.48
CA ILE A 441 7.45 37.43 17.52
C ILE A 441 7.38 36.37 16.42
N SER A 442 6.19 36.12 15.88
CA SER A 442 5.98 35.25 14.74
C SER A 442 5.13 35.93 13.68
N TYR A 443 5.56 35.80 12.42
CA TYR A 443 4.83 36.28 11.25
C TYR A 443 4.66 35.14 10.24
N SER A 444 3.41 34.94 9.80
CA SER A 444 3.09 33.99 8.75
C SER A 444 1.78 34.33 8.05
N GLN A 445 1.65 33.82 6.82
CA GLN A 445 0.36 33.67 6.14
C GLN A 445 0.33 32.27 5.52
N SER A 446 -0.43 31.38 6.14
CA SER A 446 -0.59 29.99 5.68
C SER A 446 -1.33 29.97 4.34
N VAL A 447 -0.90 29.13 3.39
CA VAL A 447 -1.40 29.15 2.01
C VAL A 447 -1.18 27.81 1.30
N VAL A 448 -2.01 27.54 0.30
CA VAL A 448 -1.82 26.44 -0.67
C VAL A 448 -1.41 27.03 -2.01
N PHE A 449 -0.34 26.50 -2.59
CA PHE A 449 0.09 26.73 -3.95
C PHE A 449 -0.31 25.55 -4.84
N THR A 450 -0.68 25.86 -6.08
CA THR A 450 -1.04 24.86 -7.09
C THR A 450 0.11 24.71 -8.10
N PRO A 451 0.21 23.54 -8.77
CA PRO A 451 1.13 23.33 -9.88
C PRO A 451 1.10 24.45 -10.93
#